data_AF-A0A101WEE1-F1
#
_entry.id   AF-A0A101WEE1-F1
#
_cell.length_a   1.000
_cell.length_b   1.000
_cell.length_c   1.000
_cell.angle_alpha   90.00
_cell.angle_beta   90.00
_cell.angle_gamma   90.00
#
_symmetry.space_group_name_H-M   'P 1'
#
loop_
_entity.id
_entity.type
_entity.pdbx_description
1 polymer ?
#
loop_
_entity_poly.entity_id
_entity_poly.type
_entity_poly.pdbx_seq_one_letter_code
_entity_poly.pdbx_strand_id
1 'polypeptide(L)'
;MAKVINYRYTTVEIVGYRKSEFGWLIQFPNGKSAGLMELGVPVEAWKTIYQYAKIVGSRETKDYILFSKANESLKCKVKYRALSKVEYLRLPTFVEFAC
;
A
#
# COMPACT_ATOMS: atom_id res chain seq x y z
N MET A 1 -2.48 -22.38 26.43
CA MET A 1 -3.59 -21.57 25.88
C MET A 1 -3.16 -21.00 24.54
N ALA A 2 -3.78 -21.40 23.44
CA ALA A 2 -3.36 -20.95 22.11
C ALA A 2 -3.75 -19.48 21.90
N LYS A 3 -2.78 -18.61 21.66
CA LYS A 3 -3.02 -17.22 21.27
C LYS A 3 -3.48 -17.22 19.81
N VAL A 4 -4.79 -17.21 19.58
CA VAL A 4 -5.36 -17.08 18.23
C VAL A 4 -5.02 -15.68 17.72
N ILE A 5 -4.12 -15.59 16.73
CA ILE A 5 -3.83 -14.33 16.05
C ILE A 5 -4.90 -14.14 14.97
N ASN A 6 -5.94 -13.37 15.28
CA ASN A 6 -6.91 -12.94 14.28
C ASN A 6 -6.29 -11.86 13.40
N TYR A 7 -5.89 -12.25 12.21
CA TYR A 7 -5.46 -11.31 11.18
C TYR A 7 -6.69 -10.65 10.56
N ARG A 8 -6.63 -9.33 10.41
CA ARG A 8 -7.66 -8.55 9.73
C ARG A 8 -7.22 -8.28 8.30
N TYR A 9 -8.21 -8.17 7.42
CA TYR A 9 -8.00 -7.84 6.01
C TYR A 9 -8.78 -6.58 5.69
N THR A 10 -8.20 -5.74 4.85
CA THR A 10 -8.86 -4.56 4.30
C THR A 10 -8.38 -4.33 2.87
N THR A 11 -9.18 -3.62 2.10
CA THR A 11 -8.77 -3.11 0.80
C THR A 11 -8.20 -1.71 0.98
N VAL A 12 -7.08 -1.44 0.33
CA VAL A 12 -6.44 -0.12 0.27
C VAL A 12 -6.02 0.18 -1.17
N GLU A 13 -5.75 1.44 -1.46
CA GLU A 13 -5.23 1.92 -2.73
C GLU A 13 -3.77 2.33 -2.57
N ILE A 14 -2.93 1.91 -3.51
CA ILE A 14 -1.54 2.38 -3.57
C ILE A 14 -1.52 3.72 -4.30
N VAL A 15 -1.05 4.76 -3.62
CA VAL A 15 -1.01 6.13 -4.15
C VAL A 15 0.38 6.65 -4.45
N GLY A 16 1.40 5.88 -4.08
CA GLY A 16 2.78 6.25 -4.31
C GLY A 16 3.75 5.27 -3.69
N TYR A 17 5.04 5.61 -3.78
CA TYR A 17 6.11 4.82 -3.20
C TYR A 17 7.26 5.70 -2.70
N ARG A 18 8.07 5.16 -1.78
CA ARG A 18 9.30 5.78 -1.26
C ARG A 18 10.40 5.80 -2.33
N LYS A 19 11.18 6.89 -2.37
CA LYS A 19 12.30 7.03 -3.31
C LYS A 19 13.55 6.25 -2.90
N SER A 20 13.85 6.26 -1.60
CA SER A 20 15.13 5.77 -1.05
C SER A 20 15.15 4.27 -0.79
N GLU A 21 14.00 3.72 -0.40
CA GLU A 21 13.87 2.33 0.01
C GLU A 21 12.51 1.78 -0.39
N PHE A 22 12.36 0.46 -0.30
CA PHE A 22 11.09 -0.17 -0.62
C PHE A 22 10.00 0.25 0.38
N GLY A 23 8.91 0.80 -0.14
CA GLY A 23 7.72 1.09 0.64
C GLY A 23 6.64 1.76 -0.20
N TRP A 24 5.41 1.27 -0.10
CA TRP A 24 4.26 1.82 -0.81
C TRP A 24 3.38 2.64 0.10
N LEU A 25 3.06 3.86 -0.32
CA LEU A 25 2.07 4.69 0.34
C LEU A 25 0.68 4.15 0.00
N ILE A 26 -0.07 3.85 1.05
CA ILE A 26 -1.41 3.27 0.94
C ILE A 26 -2.44 4.18 1.59
N GLN A 27 -3.63 4.23 0.99
CA GLN A 27 -4.79 4.92 1.53
C GLN A 27 -6.01 4.02 1.56
N PHE A 28 -6.93 4.28 2.47
CA PHE A 28 -8.26 3.69 2.43
C PHE A 28 -9.06 4.26 1.25
N PRO A 29 -10.09 3.55 0.74
CA PRO A 29 -10.93 4.04 -0.36
C PRO A 29 -11.64 5.38 -0.09
N ASN A 30 -11.72 5.81 1.18
CA ASN A 30 -12.26 7.11 1.57
C ASN A 30 -11.22 8.26 1.50
N GLY A 31 -10.02 7.99 0.98
CA GLY A 31 -8.93 8.97 0.85
C GLY A 31 -8.11 9.18 2.11
N LYS A 32 -8.43 8.53 3.24
CA LYS A 32 -7.59 8.60 4.45
C LYS A 32 -6.31 7.80 4.26
N SER A 33 -5.17 8.34 4.66
CA SER A 33 -3.91 7.60 4.69
C SER A 33 -4.02 6.36 5.57
N ALA A 34 -3.63 5.20 5.02
CA ALA A 34 -3.58 3.92 5.72
C ALA A 34 -2.16 3.58 6.21
N GLY A 35 -1.18 4.42 5.88
CA GLY A 35 0.22 4.31 6.26
C GLY A 35 1.10 3.83 5.12
N LEU A 36 2.13 3.07 5.46
CA LEU A 36 3.13 2.56 4.53
C LEU A 36 3.16 1.04 4.56
N MET A 37 3.21 0.43 3.38
CA MET A 37 3.30 -1.01 3.20
C MET A 37 4.68 -1.43 2.69
N GLU A 38 5.38 -2.22 3.51
CA GLU A 38 6.77 -2.65 3.28
C GLU A 38 6.92 -4.18 3.28
N LEU A 39 5.85 -4.93 3.61
CA LEU A 39 5.92 -6.38 3.85
C LEU A 39 5.13 -7.17 2.82
N GLY A 40 5.68 -8.33 2.44
CA GLY A 40 4.98 -9.35 1.64
C GLY A 40 4.73 -8.97 0.17
N VAL A 41 5.39 -7.93 -0.33
CA VAL A 41 5.26 -7.51 -1.73
C VAL A 41 6.22 -8.30 -2.61
N PRO A 42 5.71 -9.08 -3.58
CA PRO A 42 6.58 -9.79 -4.52
C PRO A 42 7.23 -8.83 -5.52
N VAL A 43 8.38 -9.21 -6.06
CA VAL A 43 9.18 -8.38 -6.98
C VAL A 43 8.41 -8.01 -8.24
N GLU A 44 7.52 -8.90 -8.70
CA GLU A 44 6.66 -8.69 -9.86
C GLU A 44 5.67 -7.55 -9.60
N ALA A 45 5.04 -7.53 -8.43
CA ALA A 45 4.12 -6.47 -8.04
C ALA A 45 4.86 -5.13 -7.90
N TRP A 46 6.10 -5.15 -7.42
CA TRP A 46 6.99 -3.98 -7.43
C TRP A 46 7.19 -3.43 -8.84
N LYS A 47 7.57 -4.26 -9.80
CA LYS A 47 7.77 -3.85 -11.21
C LYS A 47 6.51 -3.24 -11.81
N THR A 48 5.34 -3.85 -11.58
CA THR A 48 4.05 -3.35 -12.09
C THR A 48 3.78 -1.93 -11.62
N ILE A 49 3.97 -1.64 -10.33
CA ILE A 49 3.74 -0.30 -9.77
C ILE A 49 4.71 0.74 -10.36
N TYR A 50 5.97 0.36 -10.57
CA TYR A 50 6.97 1.26 -11.14
C TYR A 50 6.71 1.55 -12.62
N GLN A 51 6.26 0.55 -13.38
CA GLN A 51 5.82 0.73 -14.76
C GLN A 51 4.57 1.62 -14.83
N TYR A 52 3.61 1.38 -13.94
CA TYR A 52 2.41 2.19 -13.83
C TYR A 52 2.76 3.67 -13.60
N ALA A 53 3.66 3.96 -12.66
CA ALA A 53 4.09 5.33 -12.36
C ALA A 53 4.66 6.06 -13.59
N LYS A 54 5.39 5.35 -14.45
CA LYS A 54 5.92 5.91 -15.72
C LYS A 54 4.81 6.23 -16.72
N ILE A 55 3.74 5.45 -16.74
CA ILE A 55 2.63 5.60 -17.70
C ILE A 55 1.69 6.75 -17.28
N VAL A 56 1.27 6.79 -16.02
CA VAL A 56 0.26 7.76 -15.57
C VAL A 56 0.81 9.11 -15.15
N GLY A 57 2.14 9.23 -15.12
CA GLY A 57 2.84 10.37 -14.56
C GLY A 57 2.82 10.36 -13.04
N SER A 58 3.84 10.98 -12.46
CA SER A 58 4.00 11.04 -11.02
C SER A 58 4.43 12.42 -10.57
N ARG A 59 3.94 12.83 -9.39
CA ARG A 59 4.42 14.00 -8.68
C ARG A 59 5.47 13.57 -7.67
N GLU A 60 6.63 14.20 -7.77
CA GLU A 60 7.72 13.96 -6.83
C GLU A 60 7.64 14.91 -5.63
N THR A 61 7.92 14.37 -4.46
CA THR A 61 8.16 15.11 -3.22
C THR A 61 9.58 14.82 -2.75
N LYS A 62 9.96 15.31 -1.56
CA LYS A 62 11.29 15.07 -0.99
C LYS A 62 11.59 13.57 -0.85
N ASP A 63 10.65 12.82 -0.26
CA ASP A 63 10.89 11.42 0.11
C ASP A 63 10.04 10.41 -0.69
N TYR A 64 8.99 10.88 -1.40
CA TYR A 64 8.00 10.04 -2.06
C TYR A 64 7.74 10.42 -3.51
N ILE A 65 7.33 9.43 -4.30
CA ILE A 65 6.74 9.58 -5.63
C ILE A 65 5.26 9.26 -5.52
N LEU A 66 4.41 10.23 -5.82
CA LEU A 66 2.95 10.12 -5.77
C LEU A 66 2.40 9.95 -7.17
N PHE A 67 1.42 9.08 -7.37
CA PHE A 67 0.78 8.89 -8.67
C PHE A 67 -0.17 10.05 -8.96
N SER A 68 -0.15 10.56 -10.20
CA SER A 68 -1.03 11.67 -10.58
C SER A 68 -2.48 11.23 -10.77
N LYS A 69 -2.74 9.93 -10.94
CA LYS A 69 -4.08 9.37 -11.09
C LYS A 69 -4.24 8.09 -10.25
N ALA A 70 -5.37 8.01 -9.56
CA ALA A 70 -5.84 6.77 -8.97
C ALA A 70 -6.27 5.79 -10.07
N ASN A 71 -6.05 4.49 -9.85
CA ASN A 71 -6.49 3.43 -10.74
C ASN A 71 -6.95 2.24 -9.92
N GLU A 72 -8.04 1.61 -10.35
CA GLU A 72 -8.60 0.42 -9.71
C GLU A 72 -7.60 -0.73 -9.63
N SER A 73 -6.70 -0.85 -10.61
CA SER A 73 -5.60 -1.83 -10.62
C SER A 73 -4.59 -1.66 -9.47
N LEU A 74 -4.61 -0.51 -8.77
CA LEU A 74 -3.77 -0.23 -7.60
C LEU A 74 -4.46 -0.54 -6.28
N LYS A 75 -5.72 -0.98 -6.32
CA LYS A 75 -6.39 -1.52 -5.15
C LYS A 75 -5.74 -2.86 -4.81
N CYS A 76 -5.45 -3.06 -3.55
CA CYS A 76 -4.89 -4.31 -3.06
C CYS A 76 -5.50 -4.68 -1.72
N LYS A 77 -5.58 -5.98 -1.50
CA LYS A 77 -5.96 -6.55 -0.23
C LYS A 77 -4.73 -6.64 0.66
N VAL A 78 -4.87 -6.17 1.88
CA VAL A 78 -3.78 -6.07 2.84
C VAL A 78 -4.17 -6.75 4.13
N LYS A 79 -3.25 -7.56 4.64
CA LYS A 79 -3.32 -8.22 5.93
C LYS A 79 -2.66 -7.35 6.97
N TYR A 80 -3.31 -7.13 8.11
CA TYR A 80 -2.76 -6.30 9.18
C TYR A 80 -3.14 -6.84 10.57
N ARG A 81 -2.38 -6.45 11.59
CA ARG A 81 -2.61 -6.93 12.97
C ARG A 81 -3.68 -6.11 13.72
N ALA A 82 -3.56 -4.79 13.62
CA ALA A 82 -4.43 -3.84 14.32
C ALA A 82 -4.32 -2.45 13.67
N LEU A 83 -5.25 -1.56 14.01
CA LEU A 83 -5.10 -0.14 13.74
C LEU A 83 -4.26 0.51 14.83
N SER A 84 -3.45 1.51 14.46
CA SER A 84 -2.79 2.39 15.41
C SER A 84 -3.79 3.37 16.04
N LYS A 85 -3.36 4.13 17.05
CA LYS A 85 -4.20 5.18 17.66
C LYS A 85 -4.61 6.26 16.64
N VAL A 86 -3.87 6.40 15.55
CA VAL A 86 -4.12 7.35 14.45
C VAL A 86 -4.72 6.63 13.24
N GLU A 87 -5.39 5.50 13.44
CA GLU A 87 -6.07 4.71 12.40
C GLU A 87 -5.18 4.12 11.28
N TYR A 88 -3.85 4.21 11.37
CA TYR A 88 -2.97 3.50 10.41
C TYR A 88 -2.93 2.00 10.62
N LEU A 89 -2.73 1.25 9.53
CA LEU A 89 -2.54 -0.19 9.58
C LEU A 89 -1.18 -0.52 10.24
N ARG A 90 -1.18 -1.39 11.26
CA ARG A 90 0.06 -1.91 11.85
C ARG A 90 0.51 -3.18 11.13
N LEU A 91 1.75 -3.15 10.66
CA LEU A 91 2.40 -4.22 9.90
C LEU A 91 1.55 -4.67 8.70
N PRO A 92 1.12 -3.71 7.83
CA PRO A 92 0.39 -4.06 6.62
C PRO A 92 1.28 -4.94 5.74
N THR A 93 0.74 -6.09 5.37
CA THR A 93 1.38 -7.08 4.50
C THR A 93 0.52 -7.23 3.26
N PHE A 94 1.15 -7.06 2.10
CA PHE A 94 0.48 -7.28 0.82
C PHE A 94 0.00 -8.72 0.71
N VAL A 95 -1.22 -8.89 0.16
CA VAL A 95 -1.81 -10.21 -0.09
C VAL A 95 -1.94 -10.41 -1.59
N GLU A 96 -2.73 -9.54 -2.24
CA GLU A 96 -3.05 -9.62 -3.67
C GLU A 96 -3.57 -8.28 -4.16
N PHE A 97 -3.49 -8.04 -5.47
CA PHE A 97 -4.22 -6.95 -6.10
C PHE A 97 -5.72 -7.29 -6.13
N ALA A 98 -6.56 -6.30 -5.81
CA ALA A 98 -8.00 -6.41 -5.94
C ALA A 98 -8.35 -6.01 -7.38
N CYS A 99 -8.22 -6.96 -8.32
CA CYS A 99 -8.77 -6.84 -9.66
C CYS A 99 -10.29 -6.92 -9.63
#